data_AF-A0A6G7Z142-F1
#
_entry.id   AF-A0A6G7Z142-F1
#
_cell.length_a   1.000
_cell.length_b   1.000
_cell.length_c   1.000
_cell.angle_alpha   90.00
_cell.angle_beta   90.00
_cell.angle_gamma   90.00
#
_symmetry.space_group_name_H-M   'P 1'
#
loop_
_entity.id
_entity.type
_entity.pdbx_description
1 polymer ?
#
loop_
_entity_poly.entity_id
_entity_poly.type
_entity_poly.pdbx_seq_one_letter_code
_entity_poly.pdbx_strand_id
1 'polypeptide(L)'
;MAWCTAGTAEASEIQITFGDAAAAQDEWAADLGRSWRHYVPVKLTNATDKTCWYSVDVELSVDGGPKAATERVSAPLAPGQSFIAQAFDLDEHVKFSADAKDATTTQKFETKVAQIKRGPAFDYYDMTFKVGERTGSGAATLMSADLDIKAITEGMPERLWSADIDYVYLLGLDANGDIITKAGNSVDEPKVPGKTTVQFAIGGGESNGYNRNLMPLSTYDTVVDWAIQIQPAYTDLDR
;
A
#
# COMPACT_ATOMS: atom_id res chain seq x y z
N MET A 1 -18.20 15.82 10.23
CA MET A 1 -17.90 15.18 8.92
C MET A 1 -17.73 13.69 9.14
N ALA A 2 -18.36 12.84 8.34
CA ALA A 2 -18.27 11.38 8.42
C ALA A 2 -16.93 10.83 7.86
N TRP A 3 -16.23 11.64 7.07
CA TRP A 3 -15.00 11.28 6.37
C TRP A 3 -13.78 12.03 6.90
N CYS A 4 -12.59 11.55 6.52
CA CYS A 4 -11.35 12.30 6.70
C CYS A 4 -11.23 13.39 5.64
N THR A 5 -10.85 14.60 6.05
CA THR A 5 -10.62 15.71 5.12
C THR A 5 -9.32 15.50 4.37
N ALA A 6 -9.35 15.73 3.06
CA ALA A 6 -8.15 15.70 2.22
C ALA A 6 -7.20 16.84 2.60
N GLY A 7 -5.90 16.54 2.69
CA GLY A 7 -4.90 17.55 3.01
C GLY A 7 -3.61 16.98 3.59
N THR A 8 -2.84 17.85 4.24
CA THR A 8 -1.68 17.44 5.05
C THR A 8 -2.20 16.89 6.37
N ALA A 9 -1.75 15.70 6.76
CA ALA A 9 -2.14 15.11 8.04
C ALA A 9 -1.28 15.69 9.17
N GLU A 10 -1.87 15.81 10.36
CA GLU A 10 -1.10 16.08 11.57
C GLU A 10 -0.40 14.82 12.05
N ALA A 11 0.74 14.98 12.74
CA ALA A 11 1.50 13.85 13.29
C ALA A 11 0.71 13.05 14.35
N SER A 12 -0.33 13.63 14.94
CA SER A 12 -1.25 12.99 15.89
C SER A 12 -2.23 12.03 15.22
N GLU A 13 -2.45 12.14 13.91
CA GLU A 13 -3.49 11.40 13.18
C GLU A 13 -3.00 10.02 12.70
N ILE A 14 -1.68 9.85 12.63
CA ILE A 14 -1.04 8.62 12.20
C ILE A 14 0.25 8.40 12.98
N GLN A 15 0.37 7.20 13.55
CA GLN A 15 1.62 6.76 14.16
C GLN A 15 2.47 6.12 13.08
N ILE A 16 3.74 6.55 13.00
CA ILE A 16 4.70 6.04 12.04
C ILE A 16 5.91 5.54 12.81
N THR A 17 6.29 4.28 12.61
CA THR A 17 7.48 3.71 13.22
C THR A 17 8.37 3.07 12.18
N PHE A 18 9.67 3.36 12.25
CA PHE A 18 10.71 2.74 11.45
C PHE A 18 11.30 1.57 12.23
N GLY A 19 11.36 0.40 11.61
CA GLY A 19 12.09 -0.75 12.14
C GLY A 19 13.59 -0.66 11.84
N ASP A 20 14.36 -1.56 12.46
CA ASP A 20 15.74 -1.79 12.06
C ASP A 20 15.79 -2.34 10.63
N ALA A 21 16.90 -2.10 9.92
CA ALA A 21 17.09 -2.68 8.60
C ALA A 21 16.98 -4.21 8.67
N ALA A 22 16.24 -4.76 7.73
CA ALA A 22 15.98 -6.17 7.58
C ALA A 22 16.37 -6.63 6.18
N ALA A 23 16.42 -7.95 5.98
CA ALA A 23 16.73 -8.56 4.69
C ALA A 23 15.65 -9.58 4.31
N ALA A 24 15.35 -9.67 3.02
CA ALA A 24 14.41 -10.64 2.46
C ALA A 24 15.01 -11.38 1.25
N GLN A 25 14.64 -12.66 1.12
CA GLN A 25 14.75 -13.41 -0.14
C GLN A 25 13.36 -13.49 -0.74
N ASP A 26 13.13 -12.73 -1.78
CA ASP A 26 11.83 -12.67 -2.44
C ASP A 26 12.00 -12.41 -3.94
N GLU A 27 10.86 -12.31 -4.61
CA GLU A 27 10.84 -12.13 -6.05
C GLU A 27 11.51 -10.84 -6.52
N TRP A 28 11.67 -9.81 -5.67
CA TRP A 28 12.37 -8.58 -6.05
C TRP A 28 13.87 -8.74 -5.95
N ALA A 29 14.38 -9.37 -4.89
CA ALA A 29 15.80 -9.71 -4.82
C ALA A 29 16.21 -10.49 -6.09
N ALA A 30 15.39 -11.48 -6.47
CA ALA A 30 15.61 -12.27 -7.68
C ALA A 30 15.54 -11.43 -8.98
N ASP A 31 14.55 -10.54 -9.11
CA ASP A 31 14.41 -9.64 -10.28
C ASP A 31 15.60 -8.69 -10.43
N LEU A 32 16.19 -8.25 -9.32
CA LEU A 32 17.39 -7.42 -9.27
C LEU A 32 18.70 -8.22 -9.43
N GLY A 33 18.62 -9.54 -9.63
CA GLY A 33 19.79 -10.41 -9.79
C GLY A 33 20.57 -10.62 -8.49
N ARG A 34 19.91 -10.53 -7.33
CA ARG A 34 20.48 -10.71 -5.99
C ARG A 34 19.80 -11.88 -5.26
N SER A 35 20.47 -12.43 -4.26
CA SER A 35 19.88 -13.46 -3.38
C SER A 35 19.09 -12.83 -2.23
N TRP A 36 19.53 -11.66 -1.78
CA TRP A 36 18.93 -10.86 -0.72
C TRP A 36 18.73 -9.42 -1.17
N ARG A 37 17.72 -8.78 -0.59
CA ARG A 37 17.60 -7.32 -0.58
C ARG A 37 17.42 -6.84 0.85
N HIS A 38 17.99 -5.68 1.15
CA HIS A 38 17.85 -5.02 2.43
C HIS A 38 16.83 -3.89 2.34
N TYR A 39 16.03 -3.71 3.38
CA TYR A 39 14.95 -2.73 3.44
C TYR A 39 14.75 -2.22 4.85
N VAL A 40 13.98 -1.14 4.98
CA VAL A 40 13.50 -0.61 6.26
C VAL A 40 12.01 -0.92 6.40
N PRO A 41 11.60 -1.71 7.42
CA PRO A 41 10.19 -1.86 7.75
C PRO A 41 9.59 -0.51 8.17
N VAL A 42 8.49 -0.10 7.56
CA VAL A 42 7.75 1.10 7.94
C VAL A 42 6.34 0.70 8.34
N LYS A 43 5.99 0.91 9.61
CA LYS A 43 4.62 0.68 10.09
C LYS A 43 3.87 2.00 10.16
N LEU A 44 2.68 2.00 9.56
CA LEU A 44 1.68 3.06 9.65
C LEU A 44 0.54 2.56 10.53
N THR A 45 0.06 3.35 11.50
CA THR A 45 -1.15 3.03 12.27
C THR A 45 -2.06 4.25 12.32
N ASN A 46 -3.32 4.09 11.92
CA ASN A 46 -4.28 5.17 11.98
C ASN A 46 -4.71 5.44 13.43
N ALA A 47 -4.43 6.65 13.91
CA ALA A 47 -4.77 7.06 15.28
C ALA A 47 -6.10 7.82 15.37
N THR A 48 -6.78 8.03 14.23
CA THR A 48 -8.09 8.69 14.19
C THR A 48 -9.23 7.70 14.43
N ASP A 49 -10.43 8.24 14.62
CA ASP A 49 -11.68 7.50 14.76
C ASP A 49 -12.40 7.22 13.42
N LYS A 50 -11.74 7.51 12.29
CA LYS A 50 -12.30 7.32 10.94
C LYS A 50 -11.36 6.56 10.04
N THR A 51 -11.90 5.86 9.06
CA THR A 51 -11.10 5.29 7.98
C THR A 51 -10.55 6.41 7.10
N CYS A 52 -9.23 6.45 6.93
CA CYS A 52 -8.57 7.44 6.09
C CYS A 52 -7.60 6.77 5.12
N TRP A 53 -7.44 7.37 3.94
CA TRP A 53 -6.30 7.09 3.08
C TRP A 53 -5.11 7.88 3.58
N TYR A 54 -3.99 7.21 3.85
CA TYR A 54 -2.72 7.86 4.15
C TYR A 54 -1.72 7.64 3.03
N SER A 55 -0.94 8.68 2.75
CA SER A 55 0.19 8.66 1.84
C SER A 55 1.37 9.35 2.52
N VAL A 56 2.35 8.56 2.93
CA VAL A 56 3.53 8.99 3.67
C VAL A 56 4.73 8.95 2.74
N ASP A 57 5.33 10.11 2.47
CA ASP A 57 6.60 10.19 1.75
C ASP A 57 7.73 10.05 2.79
N VAL A 58 8.48 8.95 2.68
CA VAL A 58 9.63 8.60 3.53
C VAL A 58 10.92 8.90 2.77
N GLU A 59 11.87 9.55 3.44
CA GLU A 59 13.18 9.85 2.87
C GLU A 59 14.26 9.00 3.52
N LEU A 60 15.24 8.60 2.72
CA LEU A 60 16.47 7.96 3.14
C LEU A 60 17.64 8.93 2.95
N SER A 61 18.51 9.02 3.95
CA SER A 61 19.82 9.69 3.85
C SER A 61 20.92 8.75 4.30
N VAL A 62 22.13 8.92 3.76
CA VAL A 62 23.30 8.05 4.04
C VAL A 62 24.49 8.92 4.41
N ASP A 63 25.19 8.54 5.48
CA ASP A 63 26.36 9.19 6.07
C ASP A 63 26.18 10.68 6.36
N GLY A 64 24.96 11.08 6.74
CA GLY A 64 24.59 12.49 6.99
C GLY A 64 24.60 13.35 5.72
N GLY A 65 24.67 12.73 4.54
CA GLY A 65 24.61 13.38 3.24
C GLY A 65 23.21 13.89 2.89
N PRO A 66 23.07 14.49 1.68
CA PRO A 66 21.77 14.87 1.17
C PRO A 66 20.86 13.63 1.02
N LYS A 67 19.59 13.89 0.77
CA LYS A 67 18.59 12.85 0.47
C LYS A 67 19.09 11.91 -0.62
N ALA A 68 19.18 10.63 -0.29
CA ALA A 68 19.58 9.55 -1.19
C ALA A 68 18.38 8.99 -1.95
N ALA A 69 17.23 8.82 -1.28
CA ALA A 69 16.02 8.25 -1.88
C ALA A 69 14.74 8.82 -1.28
N THR A 70 13.61 8.61 -1.97
CA THR A 70 12.27 8.88 -1.46
C THR A 70 11.35 7.75 -1.88
N GLU A 71 10.55 7.25 -0.96
CA GLU A 71 9.49 6.29 -1.23
C GLU A 71 8.17 6.74 -0.63
N ARG A 72 7.06 6.31 -1.24
CA ARG A 72 5.72 6.59 -0.73
C ARG A 72 5.10 5.33 -0.19
N VAL A 73 4.84 5.31 1.12
CA VAL A 73 4.05 4.27 1.77
C VAL A 73 2.61 4.76 1.84
N SER A 74 1.67 4.02 1.23
CA SER A 74 0.27 4.41 1.24
C SER A 74 -0.66 3.24 1.49
N ALA A 75 -1.71 3.48 2.27
CA ALA A 75 -2.77 2.52 2.54
C ALA A 75 -4.04 3.24 3.00
N PRO A 76 -5.23 2.66 2.71
CA PRO A 76 -6.41 2.98 3.48
C PRO A 76 -6.33 2.25 4.82
N LEU A 77 -6.60 2.96 5.91
CA LEU A 77 -6.51 2.40 7.26
C LEU A 77 -7.77 2.71 8.03
N ALA A 78 -8.47 1.68 8.51
CA ALA A 78 -9.53 1.80 9.48
C ALA A 78 -9.00 2.32 10.85
N PRO A 79 -9.86 2.79 11.77
CA PRO A 79 -9.43 3.25 13.09
C PRO A 79 -8.61 2.18 13.84
N GLY A 80 -7.41 2.53 14.27
CA GLY A 80 -6.49 1.62 14.97
C GLY A 80 -5.81 0.56 14.09
N GLN A 81 -6.19 0.44 12.82
CA GLN A 81 -5.59 -0.50 11.88
C GLN A 81 -4.19 -0.07 11.49
N SER A 82 -3.32 -1.05 11.28
CA SER A 82 -1.95 -0.84 10.83
C SER A 82 -1.67 -1.41 9.44
N PHE A 83 -0.65 -0.86 8.79
CA PHE A 83 -0.01 -1.43 7.60
C PHE A 83 1.50 -1.42 7.79
N ILE A 84 2.16 -2.54 7.51
CA ILE A 84 3.63 -2.62 7.51
C ILE A 84 4.06 -2.73 6.07
N ALA A 85 4.96 -1.85 5.64
CA ALA A 85 5.55 -1.82 4.31
C ALA A 85 7.06 -2.10 4.37
N GLN A 86 7.62 -2.63 3.29
CA GLN A 86 9.05 -2.79 3.11
C GLN A 86 9.57 -1.63 2.24
N ALA A 87 10.12 -0.61 2.89
CA ALA A 87 10.61 0.59 2.22
C ALA A 87 12.10 0.48 1.87
N PHE A 88 12.46 1.06 0.74
CA PHE A 88 13.78 1.11 0.12
C PHE A 88 14.31 -0.24 -0.36
N ASP A 89 14.94 -0.23 -1.53
CA ASP A 89 16.03 -1.15 -1.82
C ASP A 89 17.31 -0.51 -1.25
N LEU A 90 17.68 -0.86 -0.02
CA LEU A 90 18.82 -0.24 0.66
C LEU A 90 20.12 -0.52 -0.08
N ASP A 91 20.25 -1.65 -0.78
CA ASP A 91 21.46 -2.04 -1.51
C ASP A 91 21.77 -1.10 -2.70
N GLU A 92 20.80 -0.33 -3.22
CA GLU A 92 21.04 0.73 -4.21
C GLU A 92 21.76 1.96 -3.63
N HIS A 93 21.66 2.16 -2.32
CA HIS A 93 22.10 3.41 -1.65
C HIS A 93 23.16 3.16 -0.57
N VAL A 94 23.22 1.95 -0.04
CA VAL A 94 24.06 1.52 1.09
C VAL A 94 24.89 0.33 0.66
N LYS A 95 26.20 0.41 0.90
CA LYS A 95 27.12 -0.70 0.61
C LYS A 95 27.10 -1.70 1.75
N PHE A 96 26.55 -2.88 1.48
CA PHE A 96 26.61 -4.03 2.37
C PHE A 96 27.85 -4.89 2.10
N SER A 97 28.31 -5.62 3.12
CA SER A 97 29.52 -6.43 3.06
C SER A 97 29.42 -7.65 2.13
N ALA A 98 28.20 -8.13 1.86
CA ALA A 98 27.91 -9.32 1.05
C ALA A 98 26.44 -9.34 0.61
N ASP A 99 26.12 -10.21 -0.36
CA ASP A 99 24.75 -10.62 -0.69
C ASP A 99 24.28 -11.71 0.29
N ALA A 100 23.94 -11.31 1.51
CA ALA A 100 23.58 -12.20 2.60
C ALA A 100 22.60 -11.54 3.58
N LYS A 101 21.79 -12.36 4.27
CA LYS A 101 20.80 -11.89 5.27
C LYS A 101 21.39 -11.00 6.36
N ASP A 102 22.57 -11.37 6.82
CA ASP A 102 23.30 -10.79 7.94
C ASP A 102 24.44 -9.88 7.47
N ALA A 103 24.38 -9.43 6.20
CA ALA A 103 25.35 -8.50 5.68
C ALA A 103 25.33 -7.21 6.50
N THR A 104 26.52 -6.69 6.78
CA THR A 104 26.69 -5.49 7.59
C THR A 104 27.08 -4.32 6.70
N THR A 105 26.78 -3.10 7.16
CA THR A 105 27.28 -1.88 6.55
C THR A 105 27.99 -1.03 7.59
N THR A 106 29.05 -0.33 7.17
CA THR A 106 29.70 0.70 7.99
C THR A 106 29.06 2.07 7.79
N GLN A 107 28.22 2.22 6.76
CA GLN A 107 27.54 3.47 6.48
C GLN A 107 26.37 3.65 7.44
N LYS A 108 26.18 4.88 7.93
CA LYS A 108 25.00 5.21 8.73
C LYS A 108 23.90 5.64 7.77
N PHE A 109 22.69 5.13 7.93
CA PHE A 109 21.54 5.64 7.21
C PHE A 109 20.45 6.06 8.19
N GLU A 110 19.69 7.08 7.80
CA GLU A 110 18.60 7.63 8.59
C GLU A 110 17.36 7.71 7.71
N THR A 111 16.22 7.29 8.29
CA THR A 111 14.90 7.44 7.69
C THR A 111 14.12 8.52 8.42
N LYS A 112 13.36 9.30 7.65
CA LYS A 112 12.46 10.31 8.21
C LYS A 112 11.22 10.47 7.35
N VAL A 113 10.17 10.98 7.96
CA VAL A 113 8.96 11.39 7.25
C VAL A 113 9.18 12.78 6.66
N ALA A 114 9.01 12.93 5.35
CA ALA A 114 9.06 14.23 4.69
C ALA A 114 7.68 14.89 4.58
N GLN A 115 6.66 14.10 4.24
CA GLN A 115 5.30 14.58 4.12
C GLN A 115 4.31 13.48 4.47
N ILE A 116 3.24 13.87 5.14
CA ILE A 116 2.08 13.02 5.37
C ILE A 116 0.88 13.67 4.70
N LYS A 117 0.28 12.98 3.74
CA LYS A 117 -0.99 13.35 3.15
C LYS A 117 -2.07 12.41 3.66
N ARG A 118 -3.25 12.97 3.87
CA ARG A 118 -4.47 12.25 4.19
C ARG A 118 -5.53 12.55 3.15
N GLY A 119 -6.37 11.57 2.87
CA GLY A 119 -7.60 11.70 2.12
C GLY A 119 -8.72 10.88 2.75
N PRO A 120 -9.95 11.05 2.27
CA PRO A 120 -11.00 10.12 2.61
C PRO A 120 -10.72 8.75 2.00
N ALA A 121 -11.10 7.70 2.70
CA ALA A 121 -11.16 6.33 2.21
C ALA A 121 -12.53 5.76 2.59
N PHE A 122 -13.31 5.34 1.61
CA PHE A 122 -14.66 4.83 1.83
C PHE A 122 -14.98 3.65 0.92
N ASP A 123 -15.83 2.76 1.44
CA ASP A 123 -16.39 1.65 0.68
C ASP A 123 -17.64 2.17 -0.04
N TYR A 124 -17.41 2.76 -1.22
CA TYR A 124 -18.44 3.53 -1.95
C TYR A 124 -19.63 2.66 -2.40
N TYR A 125 -19.40 1.36 -2.56
CA TYR A 125 -20.37 0.41 -3.09
C TYR A 125 -20.75 -0.66 -2.05
N ASP A 126 -22.05 -0.99 -1.98
CA ASP A 126 -22.49 -2.24 -1.38
C ASP A 126 -22.23 -3.36 -2.37
N MET A 127 -21.29 -4.24 -2.01
CA MET A 127 -20.83 -5.31 -2.88
C MET A 127 -20.47 -6.57 -2.11
N THR A 128 -20.44 -7.67 -2.85
CA THR A 128 -19.74 -8.90 -2.43
C THR A 128 -18.63 -9.18 -3.41
N PHE A 129 -17.58 -9.86 -2.96
CA PHE A 129 -16.45 -10.20 -3.82
C PHE A 129 -15.95 -11.62 -3.58
N LYS A 130 -15.22 -12.13 -4.56
CA LYS A 130 -14.45 -13.36 -4.47
C LYS A 130 -13.04 -13.11 -4.99
N VAL A 131 -12.05 -13.32 -4.14
CA VAL A 131 -10.64 -13.28 -4.55
C VAL A 131 -10.29 -14.57 -5.27
N GLY A 132 -9.64 -14.44 -6.42
CA GLY A 132 -9.18 -15.53 -7.26
C GLY A 132 -7.81 -16.04 -6.86
N GLU A 133 -7.34 -17.07 -7.57
CA GLU A 133 -6.01 -17.63 -7.36
C GLU A 133 -4.92 -16.74 -7.98
N ARG A 134 -3.68 -16.93 -7.51
CA ARG A 134 -2.52 -16.29 -8.14
C ARG A 134 -2.25 -16.91 -9.49
N THR A 135 -1.90 -16.08 -10.47
CA THR A 135 -1.47 -16.50 -11.80
C THR A 135 -0.15 -15.82 -12.15
N GLY A 136 0.66 -16.42 -13.03
CA GLY A 136 1.98 -15.89 -13.37
C GLY A 136 3.06 -16.23 -12.32
N SER A 137 4.23 -15.61 -12.44
CA SER A 137 5.40 -15.90 -11.61
C SER A 137 6.27 -14.67 -11.36
N GLY A 138 6.85 -14.57 -10.17
CA GLY A 138 7.76 -13.48 -9.79
C GLY A 138 7.12 -12.10 -9.94
N ALA A 139 7.83 -11.16 -10.54
CA ALA A 139 7.34 -9.81 -10.81
C ALA A 139 6.05 -9.76 -11.65
N ALA A 140 5.77 -10.79 -12.45
CA ALA A 140 4.58 -10.85 -13.31
C ALA A 140 3.37 -11.55 -12.65
N THR A 141 3.43 -11.84 -11.35
CA THR A 141 2.31 -12.48 -10.66
C THR A 141 1.12 -11.54 -10.51
N LEU A 142 -0.06 -12.04 -10.88
CA LEU A 142 -1.36 -11.38 -10.78
C LEU A 142 -2.29 -12.12 -9.83
N MET A 143 -3.27 -11.42 -9.29
CA MET A 143 -4.41 -11.99 -8.56
C MET A 143 -5.68 -11.28 -8.99
N SER A 144 -6.78 -12.02 -9.18
CA SER A 144 -8.06 -11.44 -9.60
C SER A 144 -9.02 -11.26 -8.43
N ALA A 145 -9.99 -10.36 -8.57
CA ALA A 145 -11.17 -10.35 -7.74
C ALA A 145 -12.43 -10.13 -8.59
N ASP A 146 -13.41 -10.99 -8.41
CA ASP A 146 -14.74 -10.84 -9.01
C ASP A 146 -15.62 -10.05 -8.04
N LEU A 147 -16.14 -8.91 -8.50
CA LEU A 147 -16.98 -8.00 -7.73
C LEU A 147 -18.43 -8.09 -8.22
N ASP A 148 -19.36 -8.25 -7.29
CA ASP A 148 -20.81 -8.17 -7.52
C ASP A 148 -21.35 -6.95 -6.77
N ILE A 149 -21.58 -5.88 -7.53
CA ILE A 149 -21.95 -4.55 -7.04
C ILE A 149 -23.47 -4.42 -7.08
N LYS A 150 -24.07 -4.19 -5.91
CA LYS A 150 -25.51 -4.16 -5.74
C LYS A 150 -26.07 -2.75 -5.78
N ALA A 151 -25.41 -1.84 -5.08
CA ALA A 151 -25.85 -0.46 -4.90
C ALA A 151 -24.66 0.46 -4.58
N ILE A 152 -24.90 1.76 -4.63
CA ILE A 152 -24.05 2.74 -3.93
C ILE A 152 -24.41 2.67 -2.44
N THR A 153 -23.41 2.63 -1.57
CA THR A 153 -23.60 2.60 -0.12
C THR A 153 -24.38 3.85 0.32
N GLU A 154 -25.35 3.69 1.22
CA GLU A 154 -26.16 4.80 1.71
C GLU A 154 -25.28 5.88 2.37
N GLY A 155 -25.53 7.15 2.02
CA GLY A 155 -24.82 8.30 2.58
C GLY A 155 -23.47 8.60 1.95
N MET A 156 -23.05 7.88 0.90
CA MET A 156 -21.82 8.21 0.16
C MET A 156 -21.92 9.56 -0.55
N PRO A 157 -20.81 10.32 -0.64
CA PRO A 157 -20.77 11.59 -1.37
C PRO A 157 -21.09 11.38 -2.85
N GLU A 158 -21.60 12.41 -3.53
CA GLU A 158 -21.88 12.31 -4.97
C GLU A 158 -20.58 12.13 -5.77
N ARG A 159 -20.53 11.16 -6.68
CA ARG A 159 -19.49 11.07 -7.72
C ARG A 159 -19.49 12.37 -8.54
N LEU A 160 -18.31 12.95 -8.77
CA LEU A 160 -18.19 14.04 -9.74
C LEU A 160 -18.31 13.51 -11.16
N TRP A 161 -19.11 14.14 -12.01
CA TRP A 161 -19.41 13.72 -13.38
C TRP A 161 -18.18 13.51 -14.29
N SER A 162 -17.02 14.04 -13.90
CA SER A 162 -15.74 13.86 -14.59
C SER A 162 -14.94 12.65 -14.12
N ALA A 163 -15.37 11.95 -13.06
CA ALA A 163 -14.75 10.72 -12.59
C ALA A 163 -15.33 9.54 -13.36
N ASP A 164 -14.64 9.13 -14.42
CA ASP A 164 -14.90 7.91 -15.18
C ASP A 164 -14.14 6.69 -14.62
N ILE A 165 -13.21 6.92 -13.68
CA ILE A 165 -12.37 5.91 -13.07
C ILE A 165 -12.56 5.81 -11.55
N ASP A 166 -12.44 4.59 -11.06
CA ASP A 166 -12.46 4.24 -9.65
C ASP A 166 -11.13 3.60 -9.25
N TYR A 167 -10.65 3.94 -8.06
CA TYR A 167 -9.52 3.25 -7.45
C TYR A 167 -10.03 2.04 -6.68
N VAL A 168 -9.42 0.90 -6.93
CA VAL A 168 -9.72 -0.37 -6.26
C VAL A 168 -8.47 -0.86 -5.56
N TYR A 169 -8.60 -1.23 -4.29
CA TYR A 169 -7.55 -1.82 -3.50
C TYR A 169 -7.96 -3.20 -2.98
N LEU A 170 -7.12 -4.19 -3.24
CA LEU A 170 -7.19 -5.51 -2.61
C LEU A 170 -6.29 -5.49 -1.38
N LEU A 171 -6.87 -5.72 -0.21
CA LEU A 171 -6.20 -5.66 1.08
C LEU A 171 -6.20 -7.06 1.71
N GLY A 172 -5.03 -7.62 1.95
CA GLY A 172 -4.88 -8.87 2.70
C GLY A 172 -4.62 -8.57 4.17
N LEU A 173 -5.45 -9.14 5.04
CA LEU A 173 -5.46 -8.88 6.47
C LEU A 173 -4.88 -10.05 7.26
N ASP A 174 -4.24 -9.73 8.39
CA ASP A 174 -3.87 -10.71 9.41
C ASP A 174 -5.02 -10.97 10.42
N ALA A 175 -4.76 -11.83 11.42
CA ALA A 175 -5.75 -12.19 12.44
C ALA A 175 -6.14 -11.03 13.37
N ASN A 176 -5.37 -9.94 13.39
CA ASN A 176 -5.69 -8.73 14.15
C ASN A 176 -6.47 -7.71 13.29
N GLY A 177 -6.66 -7.99 12.00
CA GLY A 177 -7.24 -7.08 11.03
C GLY A 177 -6.24 -6.06 10.49
N ASP A 178 -4.93 -6.20 10.75
CA ASP A 178 -3.89 -5.34 10.18
C ASP A 178 -3.62 -5.71 8.71
N ILE A 179 -3.33 -4.72 7.88
CA ILE A 179 -2.99 -4.94 6.47
C ILE A 179 -1.56 -5.46 6.40
N ILE A 180 -1.39 -6.65 5.84
CA ILE A 180 -0.08 -7.29 5.61
C ILE A 180 0.29 -7.35 4.13
N THR A 181 -0.67 -7.13 3.24
CA THR A 181 -0.42 -6.96 1.82
C THR A 181 -1.48 -6.10 1.17
N LYS A 182 -1.09 -5.40 0.11
CA LYS A 182 -1.97 -4.50 -0.63
C LYS A 182 -1.59 -4.49 -2.11
N ALA A 183 -2.59 -4.54 -2.96
CA ALA A 183 -2.46 -4.21 -4.38
C ALA A 183 -3.55 -3.23 -4.80
N GLY A 184 -3.24 -2.41 -5.80
CA GLY A 184 -4.17 -1.40 -6.32
C GLY A 184 -4.34 -1.53 -7.82
N ASN A 185 -5.51 -1.16 -8.32
CA ASN A 185 -5.74 -0.92 -9.74
C ASN A 185 -6.79 0.20 -9.92
N SER A 186 -6.93 0.69 -11.14
CA SER A 186 -8.03 1.54 -11.55
C SER A 186 -8.98 0.78 -12.46
N VAL A 187 -10.28 1.02 -12.33
CA VAL A 187 -11.31 0.46 -13.20
C VAL A 187 -12.22 1.56 -13.69
N ASP A 188 -12.86 1.36 -14.86
CA ASP A 188 -13.96 2.22 -15.27
C ASP A 188 -15.10 2.16 -14.25
N GLU A 189 -15.91 3.22 -14.18
CA GLU A 189 -17.11 3.29 -13.34
C GLU A 189 -17.92 1.98 -13.43
N PRO A 190 -18.03 1.23 -12.32
CA PRO A 190 -18.79 0.00 -12.34
C PRO A 190 -20.28 0.27 -12.49
N LYS A 191 -20.97 -0.60 -13.24
CA LYS A 191 -22.44 -0.58 -13.32
C LYS A 191 -23.07 -0.89 -11.97
N VAL A 192 -24.16 -0.21 -11.65
CA VAL A 192 -24.94 -0.41 -10.42
C VAL A 192 -26.42 -0.71 -10.77
N PRO A 193 -26.95 -1.91 -10.47
CA PRO A 193 -26.21 -3.11 -10.10
C PRO A 193 -25.37 -3.66 -11.28
N GLY A 194 -24.32 -4.43 -10.99
CA GLY A 194 -23.43 -4.95 -12.02
C GLY A 194 -22.32 -5.85 -11.49
N LYS A 195 -21.60 -6.49 -12.43
CA LYS A 195 -20.44 -7.33 -12.13
C LYS A 195 -19.22 -6.80 -12.87
N THR A 196 -18.08 -6.88 -12.21
CA THR A 196 -16.77 -6.57 -12.82
C THR A 196 -15.70 -7.48 -12.24
N THR A 197 -14.64 -7.73 -13.01
CA THR A 197 -13.48 -8.49 -12.55
C THR A 197 -12.28 -7.57 -12.60
N VAL A 198 -11.57 -7.45 -11.49
CA VAL A 198 -10.37 -6.63 -11.37
C VAL A 198 -9.15 -7.54 -11.30
N GLN A 199 -8.12 -7.24 -12.07
CA GLN A 199 -6.82 -7.91 -12.01
C GLN A 199 -5.84 -7.03 -11.25
N PHE A 200 -5.16 -7.57 -10.25
CA PHE A 200 -4.18 -6.87 -9.45
C PHE A 200 -2.80 -7.42 -9.76
N ALA A 201 -1.86 -6.53 -10.10
CA ALA A 201 -0.44 -6.88 -10.10
C ALA A 201 0.02 -6.99 -8.64
N ILE A 202 0.51 -8.18 -8.27
CA ILE A 202 0.89 -8.49 -6.88
C ILE A 202 2.36 -8.87 -6.73
N GLY A 203 3.04 -9.26 -7.81
CA GLY A 203 4.51 -9.31 -7.85
C GLY A 203 5.09 -7.91 -7.91
N GLY A 204 6.19 -7.65 -7.21
CA GLY A 204 6.95 -6.41 -7.43
C GLY A 204 8.00 -6.61 -8.51
N GLY A 205 8.22 -5.56 -9.30
CA GLY A 205 9.14 -5.58 -10.45
C GLY A 205 9.85 -4.25 -10.70
N GLU A 206 9.82 -3.32 -9.75
CA GLU A 206 10.58 -2.06 -9.83
C GLU A 206 11.40 -1.91 -8.56
N SER A 207 12.67 -1.51 -8.65
CA SER A 207 13.52 -1.28 -7.47
C SER A 207 13.11 -0.03 -6.69
N ASN A 208 12.49 0.96 -7.35
CA ASN A 208 12.07 2.21 -6.75
C ASN A 208 10.86 2.81 -7.49
N GLY A 209 10.09 3.66 -6.82
CA GLY A 209 8.97 4.38 -7.42
C GLY A 209 7.74 4.54 -6.53
N TYR A 210 6.88 5.51 -6.86
CA TYR A 210 5.65 5.79 -6.11
C TYR A 210 4.57 4.70 -6.22
N ASN A 211 4.72 3.78 -7.18
CA ASN A 211 3.74 2.74 -7.50
C ASN A 211 4.28 1.33 -7.26
N ARG A 212 5.47 1.20 -6.63
CA ARG A 212 6.02 -0.13 -6.29
C ARG A 212 5.08 -0.83 -5.31
N ASN A 213 4.84 -2.13 -5.50
CA ASN A 213 4.27 -2.95 -4.44
C ASN A 213 5.30 -3.00 -3.30
N LEU A 214 4.91 -2.62 -2.08
CA LEU A 214 5.81 -2.55 -0.93
C LEU A 214 5.80 -3.83 -0.09
N MET A 215 5.16 -4.90 -0.58
CA MET A 215 5.09 -6.20 0.08
C MET A 215 5.44 -7.37 -0.86
N PRO A 216 6.29 -8.33 -0.43
CA PRO A 216 6.64 -9.50 -1.25
C PRO A 216 5.48 -10.48 -1.39
N LEU A 217 5.52 -11.33 -2.41
CA LEU A 217 4.48 -12.33 -2.68
C LEU A 217 4.19 -13.26 -1.50
N SER A 218 5.18 -13.56 -0.66
CA SER A 218 5.03 -14.42 0.52
C SER A 218 4.03 -13.87 1.55
N THR A 219 3.80 -12.56 1.58
CA THR A 219 2.81 -11.95 2.49
C THR A 219 1.39 -12.36 2.16
N TYR A 220 1.10 -12.69 0.90
CA TYR A 220 -0.20 -13.18 0.45
C TYR A 220 -0.48 -14.60 0.97
N ASP A 221 0.54 -15.37 1.37
CA ASP A 221 0.38 -16.74 1.90
C ASP A 221 -0.08 -16.74 3.37
N THR A 222 0.12 -15.63 4.06
CA THR A 222 -0.22 -15.45 5.47
C THR A 222 -1.53 -14.68 5.69
N VAL A 223 -2.23 -14.34 4.61
CA VAL A 223 -3.52 -13.63 4.67
C VAL A 223 -4.58 -14.56 5.26
N VAL A 224 -5.29 -14.05 6.27
CA VAL A 224 -6.40 -14.79 6.90
C VAL A 224 -7.77 -14.28 6.47
N ASP A 225 -7.85 -13.02 6.05
CA ASP A 225 -9.07 -12.41 5.52
C ASP A 225 -8.75 -11.38 4.43
N TRP A 226 -9.71 -11.15 3.54
CA TRP A 226 -9.59 -10.20 2.44
C TRP A 226 -10.59 -9.07 2.63
N ALA A 227 -10.17 -7.86 2.25
CA ALA A 227 -11.06 -6.73 2.04
C ALA A 227 -10.80 -6.12 0.65
N ILE A 228 -11.86 -5.58 0.04
CA ILE A 228 -11.74 -4.77 -1.16
C ILE A 228 -12.37 -3.42 -0.87
N GLN A 229 -11.58 -2.38 -1.09
CA GLN A 229 -12.07 -1.01 -1.10
C GLN A 229 -12.13 -0.50 -2.53
N ILE A 230 -13.26 0.06 -2.91
CA ILE A 230 -13.47 0.69 -4.20
C ILE A 230 -14.13 2.05 -4.00
N GLN A 231 -13.58 3.07 -4.65
CA GLN A 231 -14.12 4.42 -4.60
C GLN A 231 -13.85 5.21 -5.89
N PRO A 232 -14.73 6.16 -6.25
CA PRO A 232 -14.45 7.09 -7.34
C PRO A 232 -13.16 7.87 -7.10
N ALA A 233 -12.44 8.17 -8.17
CA ALA A 233 -11.26 9.04 -8.07
C ALA A 233 -11.61 10.45 -7.58
N TYR A 234 -12.82 10.93 -7.87
CA TYR A 234 -13.30 12.23 -7.42
C TYR A 234 -14.77 12.19 -6.97
N THR A 235 -15.03 12.74 -5.79
CA THR A 235 -16.36 12.88 -5.18
C THR A 235 -16.57 14.30 -4.65
N ASP A 236 -17.81 14.78 -4.65
CA ASP A 236 -18.19 16.03 -3.98
C ASP A 236 -18.34 15.78 -2.48
N LEU A 237 -17.31 16.13 -1.70
CA LEU A 237 -17.30 15.93 -0.25
C LEU A 237 -18.09 16.98 0.52
N ASP A 238 -18.54 18.05 -0.15
CA ASP A 238 -19.28 19.16 0.45
C ASP A 238 -20.80 18.97 0.37
N ARG A 239 -21.28 17.91 -0.31
CA ARG A 239 -22.69 17.57 -0.48
C ARG A 239 -23.12 16.36 0.33
#